data_AF-X1R3K9-F1
#
_entry.id   AF-X1R3K9-F1
#
_cell.length_a   1.000
_cell.length_b   1.000
_cell.length_c   1.000
_cell.angle_alpha   90.00
_cell.angle_beta   90.00
_cell.angle_gamma   90.00
#
_symmetry.space_group_name_H-M   'P 1'
#
loop_
_entity.id
_entity.type
_entity.pdbx_description
1 polymer ?
#
loop_
_entity_poly.entity_id
_entity_poly.type
_entity_poly.pdbx_seq_one_letter_code
_entity_poly.pdbx_strand_id
1 'polypeptide(L)'
;MVFHTATATKIKPLKFTFELMKNKKGSFFTMTDSNTRGLIGEVLKTENYDKLRESDHWARFEGFGFTTPNPDAIGARGQGKFIFLAASKDYSMYYDSLRKDGTYRLGATQATEVDCPMLHWDGEEGRSKLKELTDLEPLSKTGTRIIIVNPIKELTDEIKNGDFIHAIEETWFRAIGKR
;
A
#
# COMPACT_ATOMS: atom_id res chain seq x y z
N MET A 1 -0.91 -46.16 16.21
CA MET A 1 -1.00 -45.22 15.08
C MET A 1 -1.30 -43.85 15.67
N VAL A 2 -0.29 -42.99 15.81
CA VAL A 2 -0.41 -41.67 16.43
C VAL A 2 -0.82 -40.69 15.36
N PHE A 3 -2.09 -40.29 15.35
CA PHE A 3 -2.55 -39.18 14.53
C PHE A 3 -2.00 -37.89 15.14
N HIS A 4 -0.99 -37.31 14.49
CA HIS A 4 -0.62 -35.93 14.73
C HIS A 4 -1.75 -35.06 14.18
N THR A 5 -2.63 -34.59 15.06
CA THR A 5 -3.51 -33.47 14.75
C THR A 5 -2.62 -32.25 14.50
N ALA A 6 -2.42 -31.92 13.22
CA ALA A 6 -1.85 -30.64 12.84
C ALA A 6 -2.73 -29.56 13.48
N THR A 7 -2.17 -28.85 14.47
CA THR A 7 -2.75 -27.63 15.01
C THR A 7 -2.93 -26.67 13.85
N ALA A 8 -4.17 -26.47 13.40
CA ALA A 8 -4.51 -25.45 12.44
C ALA A 8 -4.02 -24.11 12.99
N THR A 9 -2.95 -23.57 12.38
CA THR A 9 -2.40 -22.26 12.73
C THR A 9 -3.54 -21.25 12.57
N LYS A 10 -4.04 -20.69 13.68
CA LYS A 10 -5.10 -19.68 13.66
C LYS A 10 -4.64 -18.51 12.78
N ILE A 11 -5.17 -18.43 11.56
CA ILE A 11 -4.94 -17.30 10.66
C ILE A 11 -5.65 -16.10 11.29
N LYS A 12 -4.88 -15.06 11.64
CA LYS A 12 -5.47 -13.80 12.12
C LYS A 12 -6.28 -13.18 10.96
N PRO A 13 -7.48 -12.64 11.22
CA PRO A 13 -8.26 -12.02 10.17
C PRO A 13 -7.52 -10.83 9.56
N LEU A 14 -7.67 -10.63 8.26
CA LEU A 14 -7.24 -9.40 7.59
C LEU A 14 -7.90 -8.21 8.29
N LYS A 15 -7.11 -7.19 8.61
CA LYS A 15 -7.62 -5.92 9.14
C LYS A 15 -7.13 -4.79 8.25
N PHE A 16 -8.03 -3.91 7.87
CA PHE A 16 -7.74 -2.71 7.08
C PHE A 16 -8.20 -1.47 7.85
N THR A 17 -7.39 -0.41 7.87
CA THR A 17 -7.70 0.85 8.57
C THR A 17 -7.40 2.06 7.70
N PHE A 18 -8.22 3.10 7.88
CA PHE A 18 -8.09 4.39 7.22
C PHE A 18 -7.88 5.46 8.29
N GLU A 19 -6.88 6.33 8.13
CA GLU A 19 -6.62 7.39 9.11
C GLU A 19 -6.25 8.70 8.41
N LEU A 20 -6.89 9.81 8.82
CA LEU A 20 -6.49 11.15 8.44
C LEU A 20 -5.67 11.76 9.57
N MET A 21 -4.41 12.07 9.29
CA MET A 21 -3.46 12.59 10.27
C MET A 21 -2.95 13.97 9.86
N LYS A 22 -2.73 14.84 10.84
CA LYS A 22 -2.10 16.15 10.65
C LYS A 22 -1.07 16.39 11.75
N ASN A 23 0.13 16.76 11.35
CA ASN A 23 1.24 17.04 12.26
C ASN A 23 2.12 18.17 11.69
N LYS A 24 3.29 18.40 12.29
CA LYS A 24 4.24 19.45 11.88
C LYS A 24 4.81 19.28 10.46
N LYS A 25 4.76 18.06 9.90
CA LYS A 25 5.27 17.73 8.56
C LYS A 25 4.21 17.83 7.47
N GLY A 26 2.92 17.88 7.84
CA GLY A 26 1.85 18.08 6.88
C GLY A 26 0.55 17.35 7.26
N SER A 27 -0.27 17.12 6.25
CA SER A 27 -1.48 16.31 6.33
C SER A 27 -1.28 15.04 5.52
N PHE A 28 -1.71 13.91 6.08
CA PHE A 28 -1.53 12.58 5.49
C PHE A 28 -2.83 11.81 5.60
N PHE A 29 -3.19 11.10 4.54
CA PHE A 29 -4.24 10.08 4.61
C PHE A 29 -3.60 8.71 4.43
N THR A 30 -3.85 7.80 5.36
CA THR A 30 -3.24 6.47 5.36
C THR A 30 -4.27 5.37 5.15
N MET A 31 -3.84 4.33 4.45
CA MET A 31 -4.59 3.11 4.20
C MET A 31 -3.69 1.94 4.58
N THR A 32 -4.01 1.24 5.66
CA THR A 32 -3.11 0.24 6.25
C THR A 32 -3.79 -1.12 6.31
N ASP A 33 -3.20 -2.13 5.67
CA ASP A 33 -3.54 -3.53 5.92
C ASP A 33 -2.64 -4.12 7.03
N SER A 34 -3.16 -5.11 7.73
CA SER A 34 -2.42 -5.84 8.76
C SER A 34 -2.85 -7.29 8.81
N ASN A 35 -1.97 -8.13 9.37
CA ASN A 35 -2.05 -9.60 9.31
C ASN A 35 -1.91 -10.16 7.89
N THR A 36 -1.21 -9.44 7.01
CA THR A 36 -0.85 -9.92 5.67
C THR A 36 0.63 -10.31 5.62
N ARG A 37 1.17 -10.51 4.41
CA ARG A 37 2.60 -10.85 4.23
C ARG A 37 3.49 -9.60 4.07
N GLY A 38 2.89 -8.41 3.93
CA GLY A 38 3.57 -7.23 3.39
C GLY A 38 3.91 -7.39 1.90
N LEU A 39 4.56 -6.37 1.33
CA LEU A 39 5.06 -6.37 -0.04
C LEU A 39 6.36 -7.17 -0.12
N ILE A 40 6.26 -8.49 -0.26
CA ILE A 40 7.41 -9.39 -0.42
C ILE A 40 7.99 -9.36 -1.85
N GLY A 41 9.20 -9.91 -2.02
CA GLY A 41 9.89 -9.98 -3.30
C GLY A 41 10.98 -8.91 -3.46
N GLU A 42 11.72 -9.01 -4.56
CA GLU A 42 12.84 -8.13 -4.87
C GLU A 42 12.38 -6.82 -5.54
N VAL A 43 13.24 -5.80 -5.47
CA VAL A 43 13.11 -4.62 -6.34
C VAL A 43 13.70 -5.01 -7.69
N LEU A 44 12.87 -5.05 -8.72
CA LEU A 44 13.35 -5.26 -10.09
C LEU A 44 13.49 -3.92 -10.79
N LYS A 45 14.51 -3.83 -11.67
CA LYS A 45 14.53 -2.78 -12.68
C LYS A 45 13.43 -3.03 -13.70
N THR A 46 12.86 -1.95 -14.23
CA THR A 46 11.76 -1.94 -15.20
C THR A 46 11.94 -2.94 -16.35
N GLU A 47 13.16 -3.07 -16.87
CA GLU A 47 13.54 -3.98 -17.96
C GLU A 47 13.29 -5.47 -17.66
N ASN A 48 13.12 -5.85 -16.39
CA ASN A 48 12.90 -7.24 -15.97
C ASN A 48 11.45 -7.53 -15.57
N TYR A 49 10.52 -6.61 -15.82
CA TYR A 49 9.13 -6.74 -15.37
C TYR A 49 8.38 -7.89 -16.07
N ASP A 50 8.79 -8.25 -17.29
CA ASP A 50 8.24 -9.41 -18.02
C ASP A 50 8.54 -10.76 -17.34
N LYS A 51 9.45 -10.77 -16.36
CA LYS A 51 9.86 -11.96 -15.60
C LYS A 51 9.28 -12.00 -14.18
N LEU A 52 8.36 -11.08 -13.85
CA LEU A 52 7.77 -11.00 -12.51
C LEU A 52 7.02 -12.30 -12.18
N ARG A 53 7.44 -12.93 -11.09
CA ARG A 53 6.71 -14.07 -10.51
C ARG A 53 5.52 -13.54 -9.72
N GLU A 54 4.57 -14.43 -9.48
CA GLU A 54 3.39 -14.06 -8.68
C GLU A 54 3.78 -13.53 -7.30
N SER A 55 4.83 -14.10 -6.70
CA SER A 55 5.38 -13.74 -5.38
C SER A 55 6.13 -12.40 -5.33
N ASP A 56 6.42 -11.77 -6.46
CA ASP A 56 7.16 -10.50 -6.51
C ASP A 56 6.21 -9.31 -6.25
N HIS A 57 5.47 -9.39 -5.13
CA HIS A 57 4.41 -8.44 -4.76
C HIS A 57 4.89 -6.99 -4.78
N TRP A 58 6.14 -6.75 -4.36
CA TRP A 58 6.76 -5.44 -4.34
C TRP A 58 6.92 -4.85 -5.74
N ALA A 59 7.67 -5.51 -6.63
CA ALA A 59 7.89 -5.00 -7.98
C ALA A 59 6.56 -4.92 -8.76
N ARG A 60 5.61 -5.82 -8.49
CA ARG A 60 4.24 -5.70 -9.01
C ARG A 60 3.48 -4.49 -8.45
N PHE A 61 3.76 -4.06 -7.21
CA PHE A 61 3.21 -2.83 -6.63
C PHE A 61 3.86 -1.58 -7.23
N GLU A 62 5.17 -1.53 -7.38
CA GLU A 62 5.91 -0.39 -7.97
C GLU A 62 5.74 -0.26 -9.49
N GLY A 63 5.26 -1.30 -10.18
CA GLY A 63 4.87 -1.23 -11.59
C GLY A 63 3.68 -0.32 -11.83
N PHE A 64 3.90 0.99 -11.78
CA PHE A 64 2.98 2.01 -12.27
C PHE A 64 2.97 1.97 -13.79
N GLY A 65 1.84 1.59 -14.39
CA GLY A 65 1.59 1.79 -15.82
C GLY A 65 2.16 0.77 -16.82
N PHE A 66 2.75 -0.34 -16.40
CA PHE A 66 3.15 -1.36 -17.38
C PHE A 66 1.95 -2.14 -17.88
N THR A 67 1.75 -2.12 -19.19
CA THR A 67 0.92 -3.07 -19.91
C THR A 67 1.55 -4.45 -19.78
N THR A 68 0.93 -5.35 -19.03
CA THR A 68 1.27 -6.77 -19.16
C THR A 68 0.87 -7.23 -20.57
N PRO A 69 1.67 -8.07 -21.25
CA PRO A 69 1.30 -8.61 -22.56
C PRO A 69 0.01 -9.45 -22.50
N ASN A 70 -0.40 -9.88 -21.31
CA ASN A 70 -1.72 -10.41 -21.02
C ASN A 70 -2.66 -9.27 -20.54
N PRO A 71 -3.56 -8.75 -21.38
CA PRO A 71 -4.51 -7.69 -21.01
C PRO A 71 -5.55 -8.12 -19.97
N ASP A 72 -5.73 -9.43 -19.75
CA ASP A 72 -6.70 -9.99 -18.79
C ASP A 72 -6.10 -10.23 -17.40
N ALA A 73 -4.81 -9.97 -17.19
CA ALA A 73 -4.21 -10.08 -15.87
C ALA A 73 -4.80 -9.01 -14.93
N ILE A 74 -5.33 -9.40 -13.77
CA ILE A 74 -5.83 -8.45 -12.77
C ILE A 74 -4.67 -7.54 -12.33
N GLY A 75 -4.84 -6.22 -12.52
CA GLY A 75 -3.79 -5.22 -12.26
C GLY A 75 -2.88 -4.88 -13.45
N ALA A 76 -3.14 -5.44 -14.64
CA ALA A 76 -2.39 -5.31 -15.90
C ALA A 76 -2.07 -3.90 -16.41
N ARG A 77 -2.65 -2.84 -15.83
CA ARG A 77 -2.49 -1.46 -16.34
C ARG A 77 -2.10 -0.44 -15.27
N GLY A 78 -1.94 -0.84 -14.00
CA GLY A 78 -1.58 0.09 -12.91
C GLY A 78 -2.56 1.27 -12.68
N GLN A 79 -3.65 1.38 -13.44
CA GLN A 79 -4.58 2.52 -13.44
C GLN A 79 -5.20 2.76 -12.06
N GLY A 80 -5.52 1.69 -11.34
CA GLY A 80 -6.05 1.78 -9.98
C GLY A 80 -5.07 2.33 -8.95
N LYS A 81 -3.77 2.44 -9.24
CA LYS A 81 -2.77 3.00 -8.32
C LYS A 81 -2.54 4.49 -8.53
N PHE A 82 -2.77 5.00 -9.74
CA PHE A 82 -2.72 6.43 -10.01
C PHE A 82 -3.76 7.21 -9.20
N ILE A 83 -4.82 6.54 -8.71
CA ILE A 83 -5.78 7.17 -7.81
C ILE A 83 -5.12 7.69 -6.51
N PHE A 84 -4.08 7.02 -6.00
CA PHE A 84 -3.38 7.46 -4.79
C PHE A 84 -2.61 8.75 -5.04
N LEU A 85 -2.02 8.88 -6.24
CA LEU A 85 -1.33 10.09 -6.68
C LEU A 85 -2.35 11.21 -6.94
N ALA A 86 -3.44 10.93 -7.65
CA ALA A 86 -4.49 11.91 -7.95
C ALA A 86 -5.22 12.40 -6.70
N ALA A 87 -5.26 11.60 -5.63
CA ALA A 87 -5.80 11.98 -4.33
C ALA A 87 -4.84 12.85 -3.49
N SER A 88 -3.62 13.11 -3.98
CA SER A 88 -2.67 14.06 -3.42
C SER A 88 -2.69 15.37 -4.22
N LYS A 89 -2.64 16.51 -3.54
CA LYS A 89 -2.46 17.82 -4.21
C LYS A 89 -1.10 17.95 -4.87
N ASP A 90 -0.12 17.21 -4.37
CA ASP A 90 1.28 17.26 -4.82
C ASP A 90 1.63 16.07 -5.72
N TYR A 91 0.61 15.29 -6.12
CA TYR A 91 0.76 14.02 -6.85
C TYR A 91 1.79 13.09 -6.22
N SER A 92 1.84 13.07 -4.88
CA SER A 92 2.87 12.39 -4.10
C SER A 92 2.26 11.32 -3.20
N MET A 93 2.90 10.17 -3.17
CA MET A 93 2.56 9.11 -2.22
C MET A 93 3.82 8.47 -1.65
N TYR A 94 3.72 8.05 -0.39
CA TYR A 94 4.66 7.13 0.22
C TYR A 94 3.95 5.82 0.52
N TYR A 95 4.72 4.78 0.82
CA TYR A 95 4.21 3.58 1.42
C TYR A 95 5.30 2.89 2.23
N ASP A 96 4.94 2.32 3.37
CA ASP A 96 5.84 1.47 4.13
C ASP A 96 5.26 0.06 4.29
N SER A 97 6.14 -0.93 4.33
CA SER A 97 5.75 -2.32 4.52
C SER A 97 6.67 -3.00 5.53
N LEU A 98 6.06 -3.60 6.55
CA LEU A 98 6.74 -4.56 7.42
C LEU A 98 6.39 -5.96 6.90
N ARG A 99 7.40 -6.64 6.36
CA ARG A 99 7.25 -7.92 5.68
C ARG A 99 7.24 -9.08 6.68
N LYS A 100 6.68 -10.23 6.25
CA LYS A 100 6.56 -11.43 7.09
C LYS A 100 7.91 -11.98 7.57
N ASP A 101 8.97 -11.74 6.81
CA ASP A 101 10.36 -12.09 7.16
C ASP A 101 11.01 -11.13 8.17
N GLY A 102 10.27 -10.11 8.63
CA GLY A 102 10.73 -9.11 9.60
C GLY A 102 11.43 -7.90 8.97
N THR A 103 11.64 -7.91 7.66
CA THR A 103 12.30 -6.80 6.97
C THR A 103 11.33 -5.64 6.71
N TYR A 104 11.82 -4.42 6.85
CA TYR A 104 11.05 -3.20 6.64
C TYR A 104 11.50 -2.52 5.34
N ARG A 105 10.58 -1.83 4.65
CA ARG A 105 10.93 -0.96 3.52
C ARG A 105 9.97 0.21 3.42
N LEU A 106 10.51 1.34 2.99
CA LEU A 106 9.79 2.55 2.60
C LEU A 106 9.95 2.74 1.09
N GLY A 107 8.87 3.05 0.40
CA GLY A 107 8.91 3.57 -0.96
C GLY A 107 8.23 4.93 -1.06
N ALA A 108 8.68 5.73 -2.03
CA ALA A 108 8.16 7.06 -2.30
C ALA A 108 8.10 7.33 -3.79
N THR A 109 7.06 8.02 -4.22
CA THR A 109 6.95 8.49 -5.59
C THR A 109 6.18 9.82 -5.65
N GLN A 110 6.53 10.62 -6.65
CA GLN A 110 5.85 11.84 -7.00
C GLN A 110 5.71 11.86 -8.52
N ALA A 111 4.48 11.91 -9.02
CA ALA A 111 4.26 12.03 -10.45
C ALA A 111 4.62 13.44 -10.93
N THR A 112 5.30 13.49 -12.07
CA THR A 112 5.57 14.71 -12.82
C THR A 112 4.73 14.70 -14.10
N GLU A 113 4.84 15.75 -14.93
CA GLU A 113 4.18 15.77 -16.25
C GLU A 113 4.65 14.64 -17.18
N VAL A 114 5.85 14.10 -16.96
CA VAL A 114 6.53 13.20 -17.90
C VAL A 114 6.85 11.82 -17.32
N ASP A 115 6.89 11.66 -15.99
CA ASP A 115 7.26 10.41 -15.35
C ASP A 115 6.72 10.25 -13.91
N CYS A 116 6.99 9.08 -13.31
CA CYS A 116 6.63 8.74 -11.94
C CYS A 116 7.81 7.98 -11.28
N PRO A 117 8.91 8.66 -10.92
CA PRO A 117 10.09 8.01 -10.36
C PRO A 117 9.77 7.35 -9.02
N MET A 118 10.37 6.19 -8.77
CA MET A 118 10.21 5.42 -7.54
C MET A 118 11.52 5.41 -6.75
N LEU A 119 11.47 5.88 -5.51
CA LEU A 119 12.55 5.82 -4.54
C LEU A 119 12.24 4.80 -3.47
N HIS A 120 13.25 4.11 -2.95
CA HIS A 120 13.09 3.13 -1.88
C HIS A 120 14.23 3.18 -0.88
N TRP A 121 13.93 2.82 0.36
CA TRP A 121 14.86 2.73 1.48
C TRP A 121 14.53 1.50 2.33
N ASP A 122 15.54 0.72 2.69
CA ASP A 122 15.38 -0.57 3.39
C ASP A 122 15.70 -0.47 4.88
N GLY A 123 15.13 -1.40 5.66
CA GLY A 123 15.47 -1.58 7.07
C GLY A 123 15.36 -0.31 7.90
N GLU A 124 16.37 -0.04 8.73
CA GLU A 124 16.41 1.13 9.62
C GLU A 124 16.54 2.46 8.87
N GLU A 125 17.13 2.46 7.67
CA GLU A 125 17.15 3.64 6.81
C GLU A 125 15.74 4.03 6.40
N GLY A 126 14.94 3.04 5.93
CA GLY A 126 13.54 3.27 5.59
C GLY A 126 12.70 3.73 6.79
N ARG A 127 12.94 3.16 7.99
CA ARG A 127 12.23 3.58 9.21
C ARG A 127 12.55 5.03 9.57
N SER A 128 13.83 5.40 9.52
CA SER A 128 14.30 6.75 9.82
C SER A 128 13.77 7.75 8.80
N LYS A 129 13.81 7.39 7.51
CA LYS A 129 13.35 8.25 6.42
C LYS A 129 11.84 8.51 6.48
N LEU A 130 11.05 7.51 6.88
CA LEU A 130 9.61 7.71 7.09
C LEU A 130 9.35 8.79 8.15
N LYS A 131 10.02 8.70 9.31
CA LYS A 131 9.88 9.68 10.39
C LYS A 131 10.33 11.07 9.95
N GLU A 132 11.43 11.16 9.21
CA GLU A 132 11.95 12.41 8.66
C GLU A 132 10.93 13.10 7.74
N LEU A 133 10.31 12.34 6.84
CA LEU A 133 9.38 12.84 5.82
C LEU A 133 7.99 13.15 6.40
N THR A 134 7.51 12.35 7.35
CA THR A 134 6.08 12.34 7.72
C THR A 134 5.80 12.54 9.21
N ASP A 135 6.79 12.40 10.10
CA ASP A 135 6.60 12.30 11.55
C ASP A 135 5.70 11.13 11.98
N LEU A 136 5.50 10.12 11.11
CA LEU A 136 4.73 8.91 11.41
C LEU A 136 5.63 7.80 11.93
N GLU A 137 5.09 7.00 12.85
CA GLU A 137 5.77 5.82 13.32
C GLU A 137 5.75 4.70 12.25
N PRO A 138 6.89 4.01 12.03
CA PRO A 138 6.95 2.81 11.20
C PRO A 138 5.99 1.73 11.66
N LEU A 139 5.48 0.91 10.74
CA LEU A 139 4.66 -0.24 11.09
C LEU A 139 5.36 -1.16 12.11
N SER A 140 4.62 -1.50 13.17
CA SER A 140 5.01 -2.45 14.22
C SER A 140 4.39 -3.85 14.03
N LYS A 141 3.50 -3.99 13.05
CA LYS A 141 2.82 -5.25 12.68
C LYS A 141 2.99 -5.50 11.19
N THR A 142 3.09 -6.76 10.81
CA THR A 142 3.21 -7.16 9.40
C THR A 142 2.03 -6.66 8.59
N GLY A 143 2.33 -6.03 7.45
CA GLY A 143 1.37 -5.34 6.59
C GLY A 143 2.04 -4.28 5.72
N THR A 144 1.22 -3.49 5.07
CA THR A 144 1.58 -2.39 4.19
C THR A 144 0.68 -1.20 4.48
N ARG A 145 1.26 -0.02 4.46
CA ARG A 145 0.53 1.24 4.59
C ARG A 145 0.84 2.11 3.39
N ILE A 146 -0.20 2.53 2.68
CA ILE A 146 -0.12 3.59 1.67
C ILE A 146 -0.37 4.92 2.40
N ILE A 147 0.40 5.94 2.04
CA ILE A 147 0.39 7.27 2.67
C ILE A 147 0.24 8.30 1.55
N ILE A 148 -0.96 8.87 1.44
CA ILE A 148 -1.25 9.98 0.53
C ILE A 148 -0.77 11.27 1.21
N VAL A 149 0.17 11.95 0.57
CA VAL A 149 0.75 13.20 1.06
C VAL A 149 -0.14 14.36 0.65
N ASN A 150 -0.41 15.29 1.57
CA ASN A 150 -1.21 16.50 1.29
C ASN A 150 -2.52 16.18 0.53
N PRO A 151 -3.42 15.37 1.11
CA PRO A 151 -4.60 14.89 0.42
C PRO A 151 -5.49 16.03 -0.10
N ILE A 152 -6.16 15.80 -1.23
CA ILE A 152 -7.12 16.74 -1.83
C ILE A 152 -8.27 17.04 -0.87
N LYS A 153 -8.88 18.22 -1.03
CA LYS A 153 -9.86 18.73 -0.07
C LYS A 153 -11.08 17.82 0.01
N GLU A 154 -11.55 17.38 -1.16
CA GLU A 154 -12.66 16.46 -1.37
C GLU A 154 -12.51 15.22 -0.49
N LEU A 155 -11.38 14.52 -0.60
CA LEU A 155 -11.08 13.35 0.23
C LEU A 155 -11.09 13.69 1.73
N THR A 156 -10.47 14.79 2.13
CA THR A 156 -10.44 15.17 3.56
C THR A 156 -11.80 15.53 4.11
N ASP A 157 -12.69 16.09 3.28
CA ASP A 157 -14.05 16.47 3.69
C ASP A 157 -14.95 15.24 3.79
N GLU A 158 -14.89 14.33 2.82
CA GLU A 158 -15.64 13.05 2.86
C GLU A 158 -15.30 12.22 4.10
N ILE A 159 -14.02 12.19 4.51
CA ILE A 159 -13.61 11.50 5.74
C ILE A 159 -14.21 12.18 6.98
N LYS A 160 -14.18 13.51 7.05
CA LYS A 160 -14.69 14.26 8.21
C LYS A 160 -16.20 14.20 8.33
N ASN A 161 -16.90 14.15 7.20
CA ASN A 161 -18.36 14.10 7.16
C ASN A 161 -18.89 12.65 7.30
N GLY A 162 -18.02 11.65 7.24
CA GLY A 162 -18.37 10.23 7.36
C GLY A 162 -18.76 9.56 6.03
N ASP A 163 -18.91 10.35 4.97
CA ASP A 163 -19.29 9.87 3.62
C ASP A 163 -18.30 8.84 3.07
N PHE A 164 -17.00 9.00 3.38
CA PHE A 164 -15.96 8.06 2.97
C PHE A 164 -16.22 6.65 3.49
N ILE A 165 -16.51 6.51 4.79
CA ILE A 165 -16.75 5.20 5.41
C ILE A 165 -18.05 4.61 4.89
N HIS A 166 -19.11 5.42 4.76
CA HIS A 166 -20.38 5.00 4.18
C HIS A 166 -20.19 4.45 2.76
N ALA A 167 -19.39 5.12 1.92
CA ALA A 167 -19.09 4.65 0.56
C ALA A 167 -18.36 3.29 0.56
N ILE A 168 -17.41 3.06 1.47
CA ILE A 168 -16.71 1.77 1.61
C ILE A 168 -17.66 0.66 2.07
N GLU A 169 -18.54 0.93 3.03
CA GLU A 169 -19.52 -0.04 3.53
C GLU A 169 -20.52 -0.46 2.44
N GLU A 170 -21.01 0.50 1.65
CA GLU A 170 -21.96 0.26 0.57
C GLU A 170 -21.35 -0.47 -0.63
N THR A 171 -20.06 -0.24 -0.93
CA THR A 171 -19.42 -0.78 -2.15
C THR A 171 -18.52 -2.00 -1.91
N TRP A 172 -17.63 -1.96 -0.91
CA TRP A 172 -16.60 -3.00 -0.71
C TRP A 172 -17.11 -4.14 0.17
N PHE A 173 -17.89 -3.86 1.21
CA PHE A 173 -18.31 -4.90 2.16
C PHE A 173 -19.56 -5.67 1.75
N ARG A 174 -20.38 -5.16 0.82
CA ARG A 174 -21.45 -5.95 0.20
C ARG A 174 -20.92 -7.13 -0.62
N ALA A 175 -19.68 -7.07 -1.12
CA ALA A 175 -19.04 -8.17 -1.86
C ALA A 175 -18.56 -9.33 -0.96
N ILE A 176 -18.39 -9.09 0.36
CA ILE A 176 -17.94 -10.10 1.34
C ILE A 176 -19.10 -10.58 2.23
N GLY A 177 -20.22 -9.84 2.28
CA GLY A 177 -21.40 -10.16 3.07
C GLY A 177 -22.62 -10.54 2.23
N LYS A 178 -22.62 -11.73 1.64
CA LYS A 178 -23.83 -12.53 1.36
C LYS A 178 -23.43 -13.97 0.99
N ARG A 179 -23.35 -14.82 2.01
CA ARG A 179 -23.63 -16.27 1.89
C ARG A 179 -24.77 -16.58 2.83
#